data_AF-A0A969GAH3-F1
#
_entry.id   AF-A0A969GAH3-F1
#
_cell.length_a   1.000
_cell.length_b   1.000
_cell.length_c   1.000
_cell.angle_alpha   90.00
_cell.angle_beta   90.00
_cell.angle_gamma   90.00
#
_symmetry.space_group_name_H-M   'P 1'
#
loop_
_entity.id
_entity.type
_entity.pdbx_description
1 polymer ?
#
loop_
_entity_poly.entity_id
_entity_poly.type
_entity_poly.pdbx_seq_one_letter_code
_entity_poly.pdbx_strand_id
1 'polypeptide(L)'
;MGVKKGHLHSWVENQLMRNAYIMWGLTEAGYGDKLSKEIDANYKKILQSEDAYMMALMANTLSIMEDKRAEDLIEALIKMQNADGSWTGKSASITFSKGECLKIETTALVALAIMDWEAEEDLALRKAIDFMAKSKNEYGFGSTQSTVLAMKALVEYADYSQNMGEDGKIILYKGDREIAVFDYTKDMNQPIVFENLQAHFLMKKRKRST
;
A
#
# COMPACT_ATOMS: atom_id res chain seq x y z
N MET A 1 37.59 8.92 -15.77
CA MET A 1 37.72 9.02 -14.30
C MET A 1 36.34 8.79 -13.72
N GLY A 2 36.06 7.56 -13.28
CA GLY A 2 34.71 7.14 -12.88
C GLY A 2 34.33 7.73 -11.52
N VAL A 3 33.22 8.46 -11.47
CA VAL A 3 32.62 8.92 -10.22
C VAL A 3 32.13 7.69 -9.47
N LYS A 4 32.76 7.37 -8.33
CA LYS A 4 32.22 6.38 -7.39
C LYS A 4 30.89 6.92 -6.87
N LYS A 5 29.78 6.23 -7.16
CA LYS A 5 28.50 6.46 -6.47
C LYS A 5 28.77 6.34 -4.97
N GLY A 6 28.51 7.42 -4.23
CA GLY A 6 28.75 7.49 -2.79
C GLY A 6 27.74 6.61 -2.07
N HIS A 7 28.11 5.39 -1.73
CA HIS A 7 27.38 4.60 -0.76
C HIS A 7 27.54 5.26 0.62
N LEU A 8 26.42 5.58 1.26
CA LEU A 8 26.42 6.04 2.65
C LEU A 8 26.96 4.90 3.52
N HIS A 9 27.79 5.23 4.52
CA HIS A 9 28.22 4.22 5.48
C HIS A 9 27.02 3.75 6.31
N SER A 10 26.96 2.44 6.63
CA SER A 10 25.79 1.78 7.23
C SER A 10 25.27 2.43 8.53
N TRP A 11 26.14 3.06 9.32
CA TRP A 11 25.73 3.82 10.52
C TRP A 11 24.92 5.07 10.19
N VAL A 12 25.25 5.76 9.10
CA VAL A 12 24.53 6.94 8.62
C VAL A 12 23.18 6.53 8.04
N GLU A 13 23.14 5.45 7.25
CA GLU A 13 21.87 4.89 6.73
C GLU A 13 20.92 4.49 7.87
N ASN A 14 21.44 3.84 8.92
CA ASN A 14 20.63 3.47 10.09
C ASN A 14 20.09 4.71 10.85
N GLN A 15 20.88 5.78 10.95
CA GLN A 15 20.38 7.05 11.50
C GLN A 15 19.31 7.69 10.61
N LEU A 16 19.48 7.71 9.29
CA LEU A 16 18.49 8.25 8.36
C LEU A 16 17.15 7.50 8.43
N MET A 17 17.20 6.16 8.48
CA MET A 17 16.01 5.32 8.62
C MET A 17 15.28 5.59 9.94
N ARG A 18 16.01 5.66 11.06
CA ARG A 18 15.44 6.01 12.37
C ARG A 18 14.78 7.37 12.34
N ASN A 19 15.45 8.38 11.76
CA ASN A 19 14.90 9.71 11.64
C ASN A 19 13.60 9.69 10.81
N ALA A 20 13.60 9.03 9.64
CA ALA A 20 12.42 8.93 8.79
C ALA A 20 11.24 8.29 9.53
N TYR A 21 11.49 7.19 10.24
CA TYR A 21 10.45 6.50 11.01
C TYR A 21 9.91 7.34 12.18
N ILE A 22 10.79 8.01 12.93
CA ILE A 22 10.39 8.89 14.05
C ILE A 22 9.61 10.11 13.54
N MET A 23 10.07 10.73 12.45
CA MET A 23 9.38 11.88 11.85
C MET A 23 7.98 11.50 11.39
N TRP A 24 7.83 10.37 10.69
CA TRP A 24 6.50 9.89 10.28
C TRP A 24 5.61 9.62 11.50
N GLY A 25 6.11 8.88 12.50
CA GLY A 25 5.32 8.56 13.71
C GLY A 25 4.92 9.80 14.53
N LEU A 26 5.78 10.81 14.63
CA LEU A 26 5.44 12.07 15.30
C LEU A 26 4.45 12.92 14.50
N THR A 27 4.54 12.86 13.18
CA THR A 27 3.63 13.59 12.28
C THR A 27 2.23 12.98 12.31
N GLU A 28 2.13 11.65 12.24
CA GLU A 28 0.87 10.91 12.48
C GLU A 28 0.25 11.20 13.86
N ALA A 29 1.09 11.47 14.86
CA ALA A 29 0.65 11.84 16.20
C ALA A 29 0.28 13.33 16.35
N GLY A 30 0.28 14.11 15.27
CA GLY A 30 -0.10 15.52 15.26
C GLY A 30 0.99 16.50 15.70
N TYR A 31 2.26 16.09 15.68
CA TYR A 31 3.41 16.94 16.05
C TYR A 31 4.24 17.41 14.85
N GLY A 32 3.72 17.33 13.62
CA GLY A 32 4.43 17.68 12.39
C GLY A 32 4.93 19.14 12.35
N ASP A 33 4.20 20.06 12.96
CA ASP A 33 4.52 21.49 13.08
C ASP A 33 5.88 21.77 13.76
N LYS A 34 6.38 20.82 14.56
CA LYS A 34 7.64 20.93 15.29
C LYS A 34 8.83 20.31 14.57
N LEU A 35 8.62 19.70 13.40
CA LEU A 35 9.61 18.85 12.74
C LEU A 35 10.24 19.45 11.48
N SER A 36 9.91 20.69 11.10
CA SER A 36 10.39 21.28 9.84
C SER A 36 11.92 21.25 9.71
N LYS A 37 12.65 21.50 10.79
CA LYS A 37 14.12 21.49 10.79
C LYS A 37 14.68 20.09 10.52
N GLU A 38 14.11 19.08 11.17
CA GLU A 38 14.47 17.68 11.03
C GLU A 38 14.15 17.19 9.63
N ILE A 39 12.98 17.52 9.10
CA ILE A 39 12.55 17.18 7.74
C ILE A 39 13.51 17.79 6.72
N ASP A 40 13.81 19.08 6.81
CA ASP A 40 14.71 19.77 5.89
C ASP A 40 16.13 19.19 5.92
N ALA A 41 16.62 18.81 7.10
CA ALA A 41 17.95 18.25 7.27
C ALA A 41 18.11 16.82 6.72
N ASN A 42 17.00 16.08 6.55
CA ASN A 42 16.99 14.68 6.15
C ASN A 42 16.44 14.45 4.73
N TYR A 43 15.53 15.29 4.23
CA TYR A 43 14.83 15.12 2.95
C TYR A 43 15.76 14.78 1.79
N LYS A 44 16.76 15.62 1.50
CA LYS A 44 17.69 15.41 0.38
C LYS A 44 18.50 14.12 0.53
N LYS A 45 18.86 13.75 1.75
CA LYS A 45 19.64 12.54 2.02
C LYS A 45 18.79 11.29 1.82
N ILE A 46 17.52 11.33 2.22
CA ILE A 46 16.56 10.26 2.01
C ILE A 46 16.29 10.09 0.52
N LEU A 47 16.02 11.17 -0.21
CA LEU A 47 15.84 11.11 -1.66
C LEU A 47 17.07 10.52 -2.38
N GLN A 48 18.28 10.93 -1.99
CA GLN A 48 19.53 10.43 -2.55
C GLN A 48 19.88 8.99 -2.14
N SER A 49 19.30 8.47 -1.05
CA SER A 49 19.51 7.08 -0.64
C SER A 49 18.90 6.09 -1.64
N GLU A 50 17.85 6.54 -2.36
CA GLU A 50 17.04 5.70 -3.24
C GLU A 50 16.55 4.42 -2.52
N ASP A 51 16.36 4.46 -1.20
CA ASP A 51 15.76 3.38 -0.43
C ASP A 51 14.25 3.64 -0.34
N ALA A 52 13.47 2.83 -1.07
CA ALA A 52 12.02 3.01 -1.19
C ALA A 52 11.32 3.04 0.18
N TYR A 53 11.83 2.30 1.18
CA TYR A 53 11.27 2.31 2.53
C TYR A 53 11.43 3.67 3.20
N MET A 54 12.63 4.24 3.17
CA MET A 54 12.90 5.56 3.77
C MET A 54 12.19 6.67 3.00
N MET A 55 12.15 6.57 1.67
CA MET A 55 11.45 7.52 0.81
C MET A 55 9.95 7.51 1.08
N ALA A 56 9.33 6.34 1.24
CA ALA A 56 7.92 6.22 1.54
C ALA A 56 7.57 6.82 2.92
N LEU A 57 8.39 6.59 3.96
CA LEU A 57 8.21 7.22 5.27
C LEU A 57 8.25 8.75 5.20
N MET A 58 9.21 9.30 4.44
CA MET A 58 9.32 10.75 4.25
C MET A 58 8.17 11.28 3.39
N ALA A 59 7.71 10.53 2.37
CA ALA A 59 6.56 10.92 1.56
C ALA A 59 5.30 11.05 2.43
N ASN A 60 4.96 10.04 3.23
CA ASN A 60 3.83 10.11 4.16
C ASN A 60 3.98 11.28 5.16
N THR A 61 5.20 11.54 5.67
CA THR A 61 5.45 12.69 6.56
C THR A 61 5.10 14.01 5.87
N LEU A 62 5.52 14.17 4.62
CA LEU A 62 5.30 15.40 3.85
C LEU A 62 3.85 15.53 3.39
N SER A 63 3.18 14.42 3.06
CA SER A 63 1.77 14.40 2.69
C SER A 63 0.89 14.93 3.82
N ILE A 64 1.05 14.42 5.05
CA ILE A 64 0.31 14.90 6.24
C ILE A 64 0.59 16.38 6.53
N MET A 65 1.78 16.87 6.17
CA MET A 65 2.16 18.27 6.34
C MET A 65 1.76 19.18 5.18
N GLU A 66 1.07 18.65 4.16
CA GLU A 66 0.72 19.35 2.92
C GLU A 66 1.94 19.96 2.21
N ASP A 67 3.11 19.32 2.35
CA ASP A 67 4.35 19.79 1.75
C ASP A 67 4.54 19.17 0.36
N LYS A 68 4.60 20.04 -0.67
CA LYS A 68 4.73 19.66 -2.09
C LYS A 68 5.93 18.77 -2.41
N ARG A 69 6.94 18.72 -1.56
CA ARG A 69 8.06 17.78 -1.70
C ARG A 69 7.63 16.31 -1.62
N ALA A 70 6.42 16.01 -1.14
CA ALA A 70 5.80 14.69 -1.21
C ALA A 70 5.71 14.19 -2.65
N GLU A 71 5.29 15.05 -3.59
CA GLU A 71 5.14 14.75 -5.01
C GLU A 71 6.46 14.26 -5.62
N ASP A 72 7.56 14.97 -5.35
CA ASP A 72 8.91 14.60 -5.82
C ASP A 72 9.32 13.18 -5.38
N LEU A 73 8.98 12.81 -4.14
CA LEU A 73 9.28 11.48 -3.60
C LEU A 73 8.37 10.42 -4.21
N ILE A 74 7.07 10.71 -4.36
CA ILE A 74 6.11 9.80 -4.97
C ILE A 74 6.52 9.53 -6.42
N GLU A 75 6.81 10.55 -7.23
CA GLU A 75 7.29 10.34 -8.61
C GLU A 75 8.56 9.50 -8.68
N ALA A 76 9.50 9.70 -7.75
CA ALA A 76 10.71 8.90 -7.67
C ALA A 76 10.39 7.45 -7.28
N LEU A 77 9.45 7.23 -6.35
CA LEU A 77 8.96 5.92 -5.96
C LEU A 77 8.26 5.21 -7.13
N ILE A 78 7.40 5.88 -7.90
CA ILE A 78 6.71 5.25 -9.05
C ILE A 78 7.71 4.65 -10.04
N LYS A 79 8.83 5.34 -10.29
CA LYS A 79 9.92 4.85 -11.17
C LYS A 79 10.64 3.61 -10.61
N MET A 80 10.46 3.30 -9.33
CA MET A 80 11.05 2.15 -8.63
C MET A 80 10.07 0.97 -8.48
N GLN A 81 8.83 1.07 -8.98
CA GLN A 81 7.85 0.00 -8.84
C GLN A 81 8.30 -1.27 -9.60
N ASN A 82 8.23 -2.41 -8.94
CA ASN A 82 8.50 -3.71 -9.57
C ASN A 82 7.33 -4.12 -10.50
N ALA A 83 7.60 -5.06 -11.41
CA ALA A 83 6.60 -5.56 -12.35
C ALA A 83 5.39 -6.22 -11.66
N ASP A 84 5.56 -6.77 -10.45
CA ASP A 84 4.50 -7.36 -9.63
C ASP A 84 3.71 -6.33 -8.81
N GLY A 85 4.00 -5.03 -8.96
CA GLY A 85 3.31 -3.94 -8.26
C GLY A 85 3.93 -3.52 -6.93
N SER A 86 4.97 -4.23 -6.48
CA SER A 86 5.59 -3.99 -5.18
C SER A 86 6.74 -2.97 -5.19
N TRP A 87 7.14 -2.54 -4.00
CA TRP A 87 8.40 -1.85 -3.74
C TRP A 87 9.22 -2.60 -2.71
N THR A 88 10.54 -2.48 -2.80
CA THR A 88 11.47 -3.12 -1.87
C THR A 88 12.48 -2.09 -1.37
N GLY A 89 12.58 -1.94 -0.05
CA GLY A 89 13.65 -1.15 0.56
C GLY A 89 15.03 -1.76 0.30
N LYS A 90 16.09 -0.93 0.24
CA LYS A 90 17.45 -1.40 -0.07
C LYS A 90 18.13 -2.09 1.11
N SER A 91 17.72 -1.76 2.33
CA SER A 91 18.38 -2.19 3.55
C SER A 91 17.51 -3.15 4.38
N ALA A 92 17.07 -2.73 5.55
CA ALA A 92 16.10 -3.44 6.39
C ALA A 92 15.02 -2.45 6.82
N SER A 93 13.92 -2.90 7.43
CA SER A 93 13.01 -1.95 8.09
C SER A 93 13.58 -1.51 9.44
N ILE A 94 12.92 -0.56 10.09
CA ILE A 94 13.29 -0.12 11.44
C ILE A 94 13.30 -1.27 12.47
N THR A 95 12.46 -2.29 12.26
CA THR A 95 12.41 -3.51 13.10
C THR A 95 13.31 -4.62 12.55
N PHE A 96 14.28 -4.26 11.71
CA PHE A 96 15.20 -5.17 11.04
C PHE A 96 14.51 -6.23 10.14
N SER A 97 13.30 -5.93 9.65
CA SER A 97 12.59 -6.77 8.69
C SER A 97 13.33 -6.82 7.36
N LYS A 98 13.25 -7.96 6.67
CA LYS A 98 13.90 -8.23 5.37
C LYS A 98 13.01 -9.11 4.51
N GLY A 99 13.38 -9.27 3.24
CA GLY A 99 12.68 -10.16 2.30
C GLY A 99 11.24 -9.73 2.09
N GLU A 100 10.32 -10.70 2.05
CA GLU A 100 8.90 -10.46 1.79
C GLU A 100 8.25 -9.50 2.81
N CYS A 101 8.60 -9.59 4.09
CA CYS A 101 8.04 -8.70 5.11
C CYS A 101 8.40 -7.23 4.83
N LEU A 102 9.67 -6.94 4.51
CA LEU A 102 10.12 -5.58 4.13
C LEU A 102 9.44 -5.11 2.84
N LYS A 103 9.26 -6.00 1.88
CA LYS A 103 8.60 -5.70 0.59
C LYS A 103 7.14 -5.31 0.81
N ILE A 104 6.41 -6.04 1.65
CA ILE A 104 5.03 -5.73 2.03
C ILE A 104 4.96 -4.41 2.80
N GLU A 105 5.82 -4.21 3.81
CA GLU A 105 5.88 -2.96 4.59
C GLU A 105 6.13 -1.74 3.68
N THR A 106 7.11 -1.86 2.77
CA THR A 106 7.46 -0.78 1.85
C THR A 106 6.31 -0.49 0.89
N THR A 107 5.71 -1.53 0.31
CA THR A 107 4.58 -1.39 -0.62
C THR A 107 3.38 -0.72 0.05
N ALA A 108 3.07 -1.10 1.30
CA ALA A 108 2.00 -0.49 2.07
C ALA A 108 2.26 1.00 2.35
N LEU A 109 3.48 1.37 2.73
CA LEU A 109 3.85 2.77 2.97
C LEU A 109 3.77 3.62 1.70
N VAL A 110 4.18 3.08 0.55
CA VAL A 110 4.06 3.81 -0.73
C VAL A 110 2.59 3.99 -1.10
N ALA A 111 1.76 2.95 -0.96
CA ALA A 111 0.33 3.05 -1.23
C ALA A 111 -0.35 4.11 -0.34
N LEU A 112 -0.02 4.14 0.96
CA LEU A 112 -0.52 5.17 1.88
C LEU A 112 -0.09 6.57 1.44
N ALA A 113 1.17 6.77 1.06
CA ALA A 113 1.63 8.09 0.60
C ALA A 113 0.91 8.57 -0.67
N ILE A 114 0.65 7.65 -1.62
CA ILE A 114 -0.10 7.95 -2.85
C ILE A 114 -1.53 8.40 -2.51
N MET A 115 -2.22 7.67 -1.62
CA MET A 115 -3.60 7.98 -1.24
C MET A 115 -3.70 9.26 -0.43
N ASP A 116 -2.81 9.46 0.55
CA ASP A 116 -2.81 10.64 1.42
C ASP A 116 -2.45 11.92 0.66
N TRP A 117 -1.58 11.83 -0.36
CA TRP A 117 -1.28 12.96 -1.26
C TRP A 117 -2.33 13.16 -2.36
N GLU A 118 -3.27 12.24 -2.53
CA GLU A 118 -4.19 12.19 -3.69
C GLU A 118 -3.44 12.24 -5.04
N ALA A 119 -2.31 11.52 -5.13
CA ALA A 119 -1.52 11.50 -6.36
C ALA A 119 -2.27 10.79 -7.50
N GLU A 120 -2.18 11.31 -8.72
CA GLU A 120 -2.82 10.75 -9.94
C GLU A 120 -2.10 9.48 -10.46
N GLU A 121 -1.87 8.50 -9.58
CA GLU A 121 -1.07 7.30 -9.82
C GLU A 121 -1.90 6.00 -9.70
N ASP A 122 -3.16 6.04 -10.16
CA ASP A 122 -4.16 4.98 -10.01
C ASP A 122 -3.67 3.59 -10.43
N LEU A 123 -2.93 3.51 -11.53
CA LEU A 123 -2.43 2.23 -12.03
C LEU A 123 -1.37 1.64 -11.10
N ALA A 124 -0.46 2.48 -10.60
CA ALA A 124 0.57 2.05 -9.68
C ALA A 124 -0.05 1.63 -8.33
N LEU A 125 -1.01 2.42 -7.84
CA LEU A 125 -1.76 2.12 -6.63
C LEU A 125 -2.51 0.78 -6.74
N ARG A 126 -3.29 0.58 -7.80
CA ARG A 126 -4.03 -0.68 -8.02
C ARG A 126 -3.13 -1.92 -8.03
N LYS A 127 -1.95 -1.81 -8.65
CA LYS A 127 -0.95 -2.90 -8.63
C LYS A 127 -0.39 -3.14 -7.21
N ALA A 128 -0.16 -2.09 -6.43
CA ALA A 128 0.27 -2.19 -5.05
C ALA A 128 -0.76 -2.94 -4.19
N ILE A 129 -2.04 -2.60 -4.35
CA ILE A 129 -3.16 -3.23 -3.66
C ILE A 129 -3.30 -4.69 -4.05
N ASP A 130 -3.24 -5.01 -5.35
CA ASP A 130 -3.30 -6.39 -5.84
C ASP A 130 -2.14 -7.24 -5.31
N PHE A 131 -0.93 -6.68 -5.27
CA PHE A 131 0.23 -7.33 -4.63
C PHE A 131 -0.07 -7.64 -3.16
N MET A 132 -0.47 -6.63 -2.37
CA MET A 132 -0.74 -6.82 -0.94
C MET A 132 -1.86 -7.85 -0.69
N ALA A 133 -2.96 -7.79 -1.45
CA ALA A 133 -4.06 -8.75 -1.33
C ALA A 133 -3.58 -10.19 -1.55
N LYS A 134 -2.63 -10.41 -2.47
CA LYS A 134 -2.00 -11.71 -2.74
C LYS A 134 -0.94 -12.11 -1.71
N SER A 135 -0.35 -11.15 -1.00
CA SER A 135 0.68 -11.40 0.02
C SER A 135 0.14 -11.94 1.35
N LYS A 136 -1.19 -11.95 1.56
CA LYS A 136 -1.81 -12.47 2.78
C LYS A 136 -1.66 -14.00 2.87
N ASN A 137 -1.20 -14.49 4.02
CA ASN A 137 -1.11 -15.90 4.38
C ASN A 137 -1.88 -16.23 5.67
N GLU A 138 -1.81 -17.48 6.13
CA GLU A 138 -2.50 -17.96 7.34
C GLU A 138 -2.13 -17.21 8.63
N TYR A 139 -0.96 -16.58 8.67
CA TYR A 139 -0.43 -15.81 9.79
C TYR A 139 -0.50 -14.28 9.57
N GLY A 140 -1.27 -13.82 8.58
CA GLY A 140 -1.34 -12.41 8.19
C GLY A 140 -0.36 -12.08 7.07
N PHE A 141 0.57 -11.17 7.31
CA PHE A 141 1.52 -10.68 6.29
C PHE A 141 2.98 -10.96 6.64
N GLY A 142 3.24 -12.03 7.40
CA GLY A 142 4.59 -12.52 7.74
C GLY A 142 5.26 -11.84 8.94
N SER A 143 4.93 -10.58 9.25
CA SER A 143 5.36 -9.91 10.48
C SER A 143 4.25 -9.02 11.05
N THR A 144 4.39 -8.60 12.32
CA THR A 144 3.46 -7.65 12.94
C THR A 144 3.44 -6.31 12.20
N GLN A 145 4.60 -5.77 11.83
CA GLN A 145 4.68 -4.48 11.12
C GLN A 145 4.05 -4.58 9.73
N SER A 146 4.43 -5.60 8.96
CA SER A 146 3.83 -5.88 7.65
C SER A 146 2.32 -6.04 7.74
N THR A 147 1.82 -6.71 8.78
CA THR A 147 0.39 -6.93 8.97
C THR A 147 -0.35 -5.62 9.27
N VAL A 148 0.15 -4.83 10.21
CA VAL A 148 -0.48 -3.55 10.57
C VAL A 148 -0.49 -2.60 9.36
N LEU A 149 0.64 -2.45 8.67
CA LEU A 149 0.75 -1.52 7.54
C LEU A 149 -0.07 -1.98 6.34
N ALA A 150 -0.01 -3.26 5.96
CA ALA A 150 -0.81 -3.76 4.85
C ALA A 150 -2.30 -3.63 5.14
N MET A 151 -2.74 -3.91 6.37
CA MET A 151 -4.14 -3.71 6.74
C MET A 151 -4.53 -2.23 6.73
N LYS A 152 -3.68 -1.33 7.26
CA LYS A 152 -3.93 0.12 7.18
C LYS A 152 -4.12 0.55 5.72
N ALA A 153 -3.21 0.17 4.83
CA ALA A 153 -3.28 0.52 3.42
C ALA A 153 -4.50 -0.08 2.70
N LEU A 154 -4.87 -1.34 2.98
CA LEU A 154 -6.05 -1.97 2.36
C LEU A 154 -7.37 -1.35 2.83
N VAL A 155 -7.46 -0.94 4.10
CA VAL A 155 -8.63 -0.25 4.65
C VAL A 155 -8.73 1.15 4.04
N GLU A 156 -7.63 1.91 4.06
CA GLU A 156 -7.58 3.25 3.46
C GLU A 156 -7.95 3.21 1.98
N TYR A 157 -7.47 2.20 1.24
CA TYR A 157 -7.83 2.04 -0.17
C TYR A 157 -9.31 1.73 -0.39
N ALA A 158 -9.95 1.00 0.53
CA ALA A 158 -11.38 0.75 0.43
C ALA A 158 -12.16 2.08 0.51
N ASP A 159 -11.77 2.98 1.42
CA ASP A 159 -12.38 4.29 1.58
C ASP A 159 -12.02 5.24 0.41
N TYR A 160 -10.73 5.28 0.02
CA TYR A 160 -10.22 6.05 -1.12
C TYR A 160 -10.91 5.68 -2.43
N SER A 161 -11.08 4.38 -2.70
CA SER A 161 -11.71 3.89 -3.93
C SER A 161 -13.23 4.07 -3.96
N GLN A 162 -13.91 4.13 -2.81
CA GLN A 162 -15.32 4.52 -2.75
C GLN A 162 -15.53 5.96 -3.21
N ASN A 163 -14.60 6.86 -2.88
CA ASN A 163 -14.62 8.25 -3.37
C ASN A 163 -14.37 8.36 -4.88
N MET A 164 -13.83 7.31 -5.51
CA MET A 164 -13.60 7.20 -6.97
C MET A 164 -14.68 6.40 -7.71
N GLY A 165 -15.75 5.98 -7.03
CA GLY A 165 -16.76 5.09 -7.60
C GLY A 165 -17.51 5.72 -8.77
N GLU A 166 -17.53 5.01 -9.90
CA GLU A 166 -18.62 5.08 -10.88
C GLU A 166 -19.63 3.97 -10.57
N ASP A 167 -20.88 4.17 -10.98
CA ASP A 167 -21.91 3.14 -10.88
C ASP A 167 -21.52 1.91 -11.71
N GLY A 168 -21.79 0.71 -11.20
CA GLY A 168 -21.32 -0.52 -11.83
C GLY A 168 -22.21 -1.73 -11.56
N LYS A 169 -21.83 -2.86 -12.18
CA LYS A 169 -22.53 -4.14 -12.01
C LYS A 169 -21.57 -5.24 -11.61
N ILE A 170 -21.95 -6.02 -10.61
CA ILE A 170 -21.31 -7.29 -10.28
C ILE A 170 -22.17 -8.41 -10.86
N ILE A 171 -21.57 -9.27 -11.68
CA ILE A 171 -22.24 -10.40 -12.32
C ILE A 171 -21.68 -11.69 -11.76
N LEU A 172 -22.55 -12.56 -11.24
CA LEU A 172 -22.19 -13.84 -10.66
C LEU A 172 -22.54 -14.98 -11.62
N TYR A 173 -21.55 -15.84 -11.89
CA TYR A 173 -21.69 -17.00 -12.76
C TYR A 173 -21.56 -18.32 -11.98
N LYS A 174 -22.25 -19.36 -12.46
CA LYS A 174 -22.01 -20.76 -12.10
C LYS A 174 -21.65 -21.55 -13.35
N GLY A 175 -20.35 -21.83 -13.53
CA GLY A 175 -19.83 -22.24 -14.83
C GLY A 175 -20.02 -21.11 -15.83
N ASP A 176 -20.60 -21.42 -16.99
CA ASP A 176 -20.84 -20.42 -18.05
C ASP A 176 -22.22 -19.74 -17.93
N ARG A 177 -23.01 -20.08 -16.91
CA ARG A 177 -24.35 -19.53 -16.71
C ARG A 177 -24.33 -18.40 -15.70
N GLU A 178 -24.78 -17.22 -16.13
CA GLU A 178 -25.10 -16.10 -15.24
C GLU A 178 -26.24 -16.50 -14.30
N ILE A 179 -26.02 -16.36 -13.00
CA ILE A 179 -26.99 -16.71 -11.96
C ILE A 179 -27.47 -15.51 -11.16
N ALA A 180 -26.73 -14.40 -11.12
CA ALA A 180 -27.21 -13.17 -10.52
C ALA A 180 -26.45 -11.93 -11.04
N VAL A 181 -27.10 -10.77 -10.97
CA VAL A 181 -26.51 -9.46 -11.24
C VAL A 181 -26.86 -8.55 -10.07
N PHE A 182 -25.88 -7.76 -9.63
CA PHE A 182 -26.06 -6.75 -8.60
C PHE A 182 -25.55 -5.41 -9.13
N ASP A 183 -26.48 -4.49 -9.33
CA ASP A 183 -26.18 -3.10 -9.60
C ASP A 183 -25.74 -2.41 -8.31
N TYR A 184 -24.59 -1.76 -8.31
CA TYR A 184 -24.16 -0.91 -7.21
C TYR A 184 -23.98 0.52 -7.70
N THR A 185 -24.35 1.47 -6.84
CA THR A 185 -24.04 2.89 -7.04
C THR A 185 -22.75 3.22 -6.29
N LYS A 186 -22.05 4.26 -6.74
CA LYS A 186 -20.85 4.75 -6.06
C LYS A 186 -21.04 5.04 -4.56
N ASP A 187 -22.22 5.50 -4.16
CA ASP A 187 -22.54 5.87 -2.78
C ASP A 187 -23.09 4.69 -1.94
N MET A 188 -23.00 3.45 -2.46
CA MET A 188 -23.61 2.29 -1.83
C MET A 188 -22.77 1.72 -0.68
N ASN A 189 -23.18 2.01 0.56
CA ASN A 189 -22.52 1.51 1.78
C ASN A 189 -23.21 0.31 2.42
N GLN A 190 -24.07 -0.39 1.69
CA GLN A 190 -24.71 -1.62 2.17
C GLN A 190 -23.95 -2.86 1.70
N PRO A 191 -23.97 -3.97 2.46
CA PRO A 191 -23.36 -5.21 2.03
C PRO A 191 -23.98 -5.68 0.71
N ILE A 192 -23.12 -6.18 -0.19
CA ILE A 192 -23.58 -6.81 -1.43
C ILE A 192 -24.11 -8.20 -1.08
N VAL A 193 -25.43 -8.39 -1.18
CA VAL A 193 -26.10 -9.64 -0.85
C VAL A 193 -26.81 -10.19 -2.08
N PHE A 194 -26.45 -11.42 -2.46
CA PHE A 194 -27.18 -12.20 -3.45
C PHE A 194 -28.10 -13.20 -2.75
N GLU A 195 -29.39 -12.90 -2.76
CA GLU A 195 -30.41 -13.75 -2.15
C GLU A 195 -30.67 -15.02 -2.97
N ASN A 196 -31.13 -16.08 -2.31
CA ASN A 196 -31.59 -17.33 -2.94
C ASN A 196 -30.56 -18.08 -3.82
N LEU A 197 -29.26 -17.86 -3.63
CA LEU A 197 -28.22 -18.61 -4.35
C LEU A 197 -28.37 -20.13 -4.21
N GLN A 198 -28.91 -20.61 -3.09
CA GLN A 198 -29.13 -22.02 -2.79
C GLN A 198 -29.97 -22.72 -3.86
N ALA A 199 -30.94 -22.03 -4.48
CA ALA A 199 -31.77 -22.58 -5.56
C ALA A 199 -30.94 -23.01 -6.77
N HIS A 200 -29.81 -22.34 -7.02
CA HIS A 200 -28.89 -22.67 -8.10
C HIS A 200 -27.98 -23.86 -7.78
N PHE A 201 -27.90 -24.29 -6.52
CA PHE A 201 -27.02 -25.38 -6.04
C PHE A 201 -27.75 -26.66 -5.60
N LEU A 202 -29.08 -26.73 -5.75
CA LEU A 202 -29.83 -27.95 -5.45
C LEU A 202 -29.38 -29.10 -6.37
N MET A 203 -28.66 -30.07 -5.79
CA MET A 203 -28.26 -31.29 -6.48
C MET A 203 -29.50 -32.10 -6.88
N LYS A 204 -29.59 -32.44 -8.18
CA LYS A 204 -30.44 -33.53 -8.66
C LYS A 204 -30.05 -34.77 -7.85
N LYS A 205 -30.93 -35.28 -6.97
CA LYS A 205 -30.68 -36.50 -6.18
C LYS A 205 -30.12 -37.58 -7.11
N ARG A 206 -28.87 -38.00 -6.90
CA ARG A 206 -28.29 -39.17 -7.59
C ARG A 206 -29.17 -40.37 -7.23
N LYS A 207 -29.92 -40.89 -8.21
CA LYS A 207 -30.50 -42.24 -8.09
C LYS A 207 -29.33 -43.19 -7.90
N ARG A 208 -29.23 -43.85 -6.74
CA ARG A 208 -28.35 -45.01 -6.58
C ARG A 208 -28.92 -46.10 -7.48
N SER A 209 -28.16 -46.50 -8.51
CA SER A 209 -28.39 -47.79 -9.16
C SER A 209 -27.99 -48.86 -8.16
N THR A 210 -28.93 -49.71 -7.79
CA THR A 210 -28.65 -51.09 -7.35
C THR A 210 -27.96 -51.86 -8.48
#